data_AF-A0A8T9S5M5-F1
#
_entry.id   AF-A0A8T9S5M5-F1
#
_cell.length_a   1.000
_cell.length_b   1.000
_cell.length_c   1.000
_cell.angle_alpha   90.00
_cell.angle_beta   90.00
_cell.angle_gamma   90.00
#
_symmetry.space_group_name_H-M   'P 1'
#
loop_
_entity.id
_entity.type
_entity.pdbx_description
1 polymer ?
#
loop_
_entity_poly.entity_id
_entity_poly.type
_entity_poly.pdbx_seq_one_letter_code
_entity_poly.pdbx_strand_id
1 'polypeptide(L)'
;MKKLGKGDKLDKYRSHLVDGADLKPDELEMLAKYRKAHGLLCLGFGRNQVLATLEKEYELSQPQLYAIVRESIKLYGSIEEVDKKGQRVISHENYKLLGNLARKNGDIGAAIRAQENADKLLGLFEAEKTVLDPKAFLIPVPMDFSTDPAVLREQESTEDTDYEDVSDEAE
;
A
#
# COMPACT_ATOMS: atom_id res chain seq x y z
N MET A 1 2.04 32.30 12.09
CA MET A 1 1.10 31.41 12.82
C MET A 1 -0.28 31.49 12.19
N LYS A 2 -0.61 30.55 11.29
CA LYS A 2 -1.95 30.49 10.69
C LYS A 2 -2.92 29.97 11.75
N LYS A 3 -3.81 30.83 12.24
CA LYS A 3 -4.90 30.39 13.13
C LYS A 3 -5.86 29.53 12.30
N LEU A 4 -5.84 28.21 12.50
CA LEU A 4 -6.93 27.35 12.05
C LEU A 4 -8.21 27.80 12.79
N GLY A 5 -9.20 28.27 12.03
CA GLY A 5 -10.52 28.61 12.56
C GLY A 5 -11.12 27.41 13.30
N LYS A 6 -11.83 27.64 14.42
CA LYS A 6 -12.39 26.64 15.37
C LYS A 6 -12.22 25.19 14.89
N GLY A 7 -11.00 24.67 15.04
CA GLY A 7 -10.58 23.42 14.42
C GLY A 7 -11.27 22.23 15.04
N ASP A 8 -11.39 21.15 14.27
CA ASP A 8 -11.78 19.85 14.80
C ASP A 8 -10.81 19.48 15.93
N LYS A 9 -11.29 18.76 16.96
CA LYS A 9 -10.46 18.32 18.10
C LYS A 9 -9.20 17.57 17.63
N LEU A 10 -9.27 16.96 16.45
CA LEU A 10 -8.19 16.19 15.84
C LEU A 10 -7.14 17.03 15.09
N ASP A 11 -7.42 18.29 14.76
CA ASP A 11 -6.50 19.11 13.96
C ASP A 11 -5.17 19.35 14.67
N LYS A 12 -5.19 19.46 16.01
CA LYS A 12 -3.96 19.56 16.82
C LYS A 12 -3.07 18.32 16.72
N TYR A 13 -3.68 17.13 16.62
CA TYR A 13 -2.94 15.88 16.45
C TYR A 13 -2.41 15.76 15.03
N ARG A 14 -3.17 16.21 14.03
CA ARG A 14 -2.71 16.27 12.64
C ARG A 14 -1.52 17.22 12.49
N SER A 15 -1.60 18.42 13.05
CA SER A 15 -0.48 19.38 13.02
C SER A 15 0.75 18.87 13.76
N HIS A 16 0.58 18.10 14.85
CA HIS A 16 1.73 17.47 15.50
C HIS A 16 2.38 16.40 14.62
N LEU A 17 1.59 15.59 13.92
CA LEU A 17 2.12 14.50 13.08
C LEU A 17 2.77 15.00 11.78
N VAL A 18 2.29 16.11 11.21
CA VAL A 18 2.79 16.67 9.95
C VAL A 18 3.83 17.75 10.19
N ASP A 19 3.53 18.72 11.06
CA ASP A 19 4.35 19.93 11.25
C ASP A 19 5.23 19.87 12.51
N GLY A 20 5.11 18.81 13.33
CA GLY A 20 5.86 18.67 14.57
C GLY A 20 5.43 19.63 15.69
N ALA A 21 4.23 20.21 15.61
CA ALA A 21 3.73 21.16 16.60
C ALA A 21 3.68 20.58 18.02
N ASP A 22 4.08 21.33 19.05
CA ASP A 22 4.10 20.84 20.43
C ASP A 22 2.70 20.48 20.95
N LEU A 23 2.60 19.32 21.62
CA LEU A 23 1.41 18.85 22.31
C LEU A 23 1.65 18.87 23.82
N LYS A 24 0.57 19.05 24.59
CA LYS A 24 0.63 18.90 26.05
C LYS A 24 0.84 17.43 26.43
N PRO A 25 1.37 17.14 27.64
CA PRO A 25 1.57 15.77 28.12
C PRO A 25 0.30 14.89 28.01
N ASP A 26 -0.85 15.39 28.49
CA ASP A 26 -2.13 14.67 28.42
C ASP A 26 -2.56 14.38 26.97
N GLU A 27 -2.22 15.27 26.04
CA GLU A 27 -2.54 15.12 24.63
C GLU A 27 -1.63 14.09 23.97
N LEU A 28 -0.36 14.01 24.38
CA LEU A 28 0.57 12.95 23.95
C LEU A 28 0.12 11.58 24.43
N GLU A 29 -0.38 11.47 25.66
CA GLU A 29 -0.96 10.21 26.16
C GLU A 29 -2.17 9.77 25.33
N MET A 30 -3.06 10.72 25.00
CA MET A 30 -4.21 10.42 24.15
C MET A 30 -3.78 10.02 22.73
N LEU A 31 -2.77 10.68 22.19
CA LEU A 31 -2.20 10.34 20.89
C LEU A 31 -1.55 8.95 20.90
N ALA A 32 -0.92 8.55 22.01
CA ALA A 32 -0.42 7.18 22.19
C ALA A 32 -1.56 6.14 22.17
N LYS A 33 -2.72 6.44 22.78
CA LYS A 33 -3.92 5.59 22.71
C LYS A 33 -4.43 5.47 21.27
N TYR A 34 -4.50 6.57 20.51
CA TYR A 34 -4.89 6.52 19.09
C TYR A 34 -3.92 5.71 18.25
N ARG A 35 -2.60 5.92 18.43
CA ARG A 35 -1.55 5.15 17.75
C ARG A 35 -1.69 3.66 18.03
N LYS A 36 -1.91 3.29 19.29
CA LYS A 36 -2.05 1.88 19.69
C LYS A 36 -3.31 1.26 19.09
N ALA A 37 -4.45 1.94 19.16
CA ALA A 37 -5.69 1.48 18.54
C ALA A 37 -5.52 1.27 17.03
N HIS A 38 -4.89 2.22 16.32
CA HIS A 38 -4.63 2.10 14.90
C HIS A 38 -3.60 1.00 14.56
N GLY A 39 -2.57 0.84 15.38
CA GLY A 39 -1.58 -0.22 15.24
C GLY A 39 -2.21 -1.61 15.35
N LEU A 40 -3.13 -1.82 16.30
CA LEU A 40 -3.87 -3.08 16.41
C LEU A 40 -4.74 -3.35 15.17
N LEU A 41 -5.37 -2.32 14.61
CA LEU A 41 -6.10 -2.45 13.35
C LEU A 41 -5.16 -2.84 12.19
N CYS A 42 -3.96 -2.24 12.12
CA CYS A 42 -2.95 -2.58 11.11
C CYS A 42 -2.46 -4.03 11.22
N LEU A 43 -2.40 -4.56 12.45
CA LEU A 43 -2.09 -5.96 12.72
C LEU A 43 -3.22 -6.94 12.33
N GLY A 44 -4.34 -6.43 11.81
CA GLY A 44 -5.47 -7.24 11.36
C GLY A 44 -6.45 -7.64 12.46
N PHE A 45 -6.37 -7.02 13.65
CA PHE A 45 -7.35 -7.26 14.70
C PHE A 45 -8.71 -6.69 14.31
N GLY A 46 -9.77 -7.48 14.51
CA GLY A 46 -11.14 -7.00 14.34
C GLY A 46 -11.49 -5.94 15.39
N ARG A 47 -12.43 -5.04 15.10
CA ARG A 47 -12.81 -3.93 16.01
C ARG A 47 -13.12 -4.41 17.44
N ASN A 48 -13.85 -5.52 17.58
CA ASN A 48 -14.16 -6.09 18.89
C ASN A 48 -12.91 -6.57 19.65
N GLN A 49 -11.92 -7.14 18.95
CA GLN A 49 -10.66 -7.57 19.54
C GLN A 49 -9.79 -6.38 19.96
N VAL A 50 -9.81 -5.30 19.17
CA VAL A 50 -9.14 -4.04 19.53
C VAL A 50 -9.74 -3.48 20.81
N LEU A 51 -11.06 -3.41 20.91
CA LEU A 51 -11.75 -2.92 22.11
C LEU A 51 -11.41 -3.78 23.34
N ALA A 52 -11.47 -5.11 23.21
CA ALA A 52 -11.13 -6.02 24.30
C ALA A 52 -9.67 -5.88 24.75
N THR A 53 -8.75 -5.58 23.83
CA THR A 53 -7.34 -5.31 24.16
C THR A 53 -7.19 -3.98 24.88
N LEU A 54 -7.84 -2.91 24.40
CA LEU A 54 -7.77 -1.59 25.02
C LEU A 54 -8.46 -1.53 26.39
N GLU A 55 -9.54 -2.29 26.59
CA GLU A 55 -10.25 -2.40 27.87
C GLU A 55 -9.36 -2.98 28.97
N LYS A 56 -8.55 -3.99 28.64
CA LYS A 56 -7.59 -4.61 29.56
C LYS A 56 -6.44 -3.68 29.96
N GLU A 57 -6.11 -2.70 29.12
CA GLU A 57 -4.92 -1.87 29.32
C GLU A 57 -5.21 -0.50 29.93
N TYR A 58 -6.35 0.12 29.58
CA TYR A 58 -6.60 1.52 29.91
C TYR A 58 -7.75 1.73 30.91
N GLU A 59 -8.44 0.67 31.35
CA GLU A 59 -9.56 0.73 32.31
C GLU A 59 -10.60 1.81 31.95
N LEU A 60 -10.86 1.99 30.65
CA LEU A 60 -11.81 2.98 30.14
C LEU A 60 -13.19 2.36 29.91
N SER A 61 -14.22 3.19 29.98
CA SER A 61 -15.58 2.75 29.63
C SER A 61 -15.70 2.41 28.14
N GLN A 62 -16.56 1.45 27.82
CA GLN A 62 -16.84 1.03 26.43
C GLN A 62 -17.08 2.22 25.48
N PRO A 63 -17.95 3.20 25.79
CA PRO A 63 -18.18 4.35 24.89
C PRO A 63 -16.92 5.17 24.60
N GLN A 64 -16.01 5.30 25.57
CA GLN A 64 -14.74 6.00 25.39
C GLN A 64 -13.80 5.21 24.48
N LEU A 65 -13.74 3.90 24.63
CA LEU A 65 -12.95 3.02 23.76
C LEU A 65 -13.44 3.07 22.31
N TYR A 66 -14.75 3.01 22.10
CA TYR A 66 -15.35 3.20 20.77
C TYR A 66 -15.00 4.58 20.18
N ALA A 67 -15.04 5.64 21.00
CA ALA A 67 -14.65 6.96 20.55
C ALA A 67 -13.17 7.00 20.15
N ILE A 68 -12.28 6.36 20.92
CA ILE A 68 -10.84 6.28 20.60
C ILE A 68 -10.60 5.56 19.28
N VAL A 69 -11.22 4.40 19.05
CA VAL A 69 -11.09 3.64 17.81
C VAL A 69 -11.64 4.45 16.61
N ARG A 70 -12.76 5.13 16.79
CA ARG A 70 -13.34 5.97 15.72
C ARG A 70 -12.45 7.19 15.43
N GLU A 71 -11.95 7.86 16.46
CA GLU A 71 -11.06 9.02 16.33
C GLU A 71 -9.71 8.62 15.73
N SER A 72 -9.18 7.43 16.04
CA SER A 72 -7.94 6.93 15.42
C SER A 72 -8.12 6.66 13.92
N ILE A 73 -9.25 6.06 13.52
CA ILE A 73 -9.59 5.88 12.09
C ILE A 73 -9.71 7.24 11.38
N LYS A 74 -10.30 8.26 12.02
CA LYS A 74 -10.37 9.62 11.45
C LYS A 74 -9.00 10.33 11.37
N LEU A 75 -8.04 9.93 12.20
CA LEU A 75 -6.72 10.55 12.26
C LEU A 75 -5.76 9.90 11.25
N TYR A 76 -5.78 8.58 11.13
CA TYR A 76 -4.83 7.80 10.32
C TYR A 76 -5.43 7.22 9.04
N GLY A 77 -6.75 7.21 8.91
CA GLY A 77 -7.48 6.59 7.81
C GLY A 77 -8.10 5.24 8.17
N SER A 78 -9.02 4.78 7.32
CA SER A 78 -9.62 3.45 7.41
C SER A 78 -8.81 2.47 6.56
N ILE A 79 -8.36 1.36 7.17
CA ILE A 79 -7.61 0.30 6.47
C ILE A 79 -8.46 -0.37 5.37
N GLU A 80 -9.78 -0.46 5.60
CA GLU A 80 -10.74 -1.03 4.66
C GLU A 80 -10.86 -0.19 3.38
N GLU A 81 -10.59 1.11 3.46
CA GLU A 81 -10.67 2.06 2.35
C GLU A 81 -9.33 2.28 1.63
N VAL A 82 -8.26 1.62 2.08
CA VAL A 82 -6.93 1.71 1.45
C VAL A 82 -6.93 0.99 0.10
N ASP A 83 -6.14 1.52 -0.84
CA ASP A 83 -5.91 0.87 -2.13
C ASP A 83 -5.45 -0.59 -1.95
N LYS A 84 -5.82 -1.43 -2.92
CA LYS A 84 -5.52 -2.86 -2.95
C LYS A 84 -4.02 -3.13 -2.78
N LYS A 85 -3.17 -2.27 -3.33
CA LYS A 85 -1.71 -2.36 -3.17
C LYS A 85 -1.29 -2.18 -1.70
N GLY A 86 -1.87 -1.20 -1.00
CA GLY A 86 -1.60 -0.96 0.42
C GLY A 86 -2.09 -2.10 1.31
N GLN A 87 -3.31 -2.58 1.08
CA GLN A 87 -3.84 -3.74 1.81
C GLN A 87 -2.98 -4.98 1.63
N ARG A 88 -2.50 -5.25 0.40
CA ARG A 88 -1.59 -6.36 0.11
C ARG A 88 -0.30 -6.28 0.92
N VAL A 89 0.32 -5.11 1.02
CA VAL A 89 1.55 -4.91 1.81
C VAL A 89 1.29 -5.15 3.29
N ILE A 90 0.20 -4.60 3.85
CA ILE A 90 -0.18 -4.80 5.25
C ILE A 90 -0.42 -6.29 5.54
N SER A 91 -1.20 -6.98 4.69
CA SER A 91 -1.46 -8.41 4.84
C SER A 91 -0.18 -9.24 4.76
N HIS A 92 0.73 -8.92 3.84
CA HIS A 92 2.01 -9.59 3.71
C HIS A 92 2.87 -9.48 4.99
N GLU A 93 2.99 -8.28 5.57
CA GLU A 93 3.72 -8.10 6.83
C GLU A 93 3.05 -8.84 8.00
N ASN A 94 1.72 -8.86 8.04
CA ASN A 94 0.98 -9.63 9.04
C ASN A 94 1.24 -11.14 8.92
N TYR A 95 1.28 -11.69 7.70
CA TYR A 95 1.63 -13.11 7.49
C TYR A 95 3.06 -13.43 7.92
N LYS A 96 4.03 -12.55 7.66
CA LYS A 96 5.40 -12.71 8.17
C LYS A 96 5.44 -12.75 9.70
N LEU A 97 4.71 -11.82 10.34
CA LEU A 97 4.63 -11.78 11.81
C LEU A 97 4.00 -13.06 12.37
N LEU A 98 2.90 -13.54 11.78
CA LEU A 98 2.26 -14.79 12.15
C LEU A 98 3.18 -16.00 11.95
N GLY A 99 3.92 -16.05 10.83
CA GLY A 99 4.90 -17.09 10.57
C GLY A 99 6.02 -17.12 11.60
N ASN A 100 6.54 -15.96 12.00
CA ASN A 100 7.55 -15.84 13.06
C ASN A 100 7.00 -16.28 14.42
N LEU A 101 5.75 -15.93 14.74
CA LEU A 101 5.09 -16.35 15.97
C LEU A 101 4.85 -17.87 15.99
N ALA A 102 4.42 -18.45 14.88
CA ALA A 102 4.24 -19.90 14.73
C ALA A 102 5.58 -20.65 14.89
N ARG A 103 6.66 -20.16 14.26
CA ARG A 103 8.02 -20.69 14.47
C ARG A 103 8.43 -20.67 15.93
N LYS A 104 8.18 -19.56 16.63
CA LYS A 104 8.50 -19.42 18.05
C LYS A 104 7.72 -20.42 18.92
N ASN A 105 6.49 -20.74 18.54
CA ASN A 105 5.64 -21.71 19.23
C ASN A 105 5.93 -23.18 18.83
N GLY A 106 6.88 -23.41 17.93
CA GLY A 106 7.23 -24.75 17.43
C GLY A 106 6.26 -25.31 16.38
N ASP A 107 5.26 -24.55 15.94
CA ASP A 107 4.35 -24.96 14.87
C ASP A 107 4.93 -24.57 13.49
N ILE A 108 5.82 -25.42 13.00
CA ILE A 108 6.48 -25.24 11.70
C ILE A 108 5.48 -25.34 10.55
N GLY A 109 4.42 -26.15 10.69
CA GLY A 109 3.40 -26.31 9.66
C GLY A 109 2.63 -25.02 9.42
N ALA A 110 2.18 -24.36 10.50
CA ALA A 110 1.55 -23.06 10.41
C ALA A 110 2.51 -21.97 9.87
N ALA A 111 3.80 -22.04 10.23
CA ALA A 111 4.79 -21.11 9.72
C ALA A 111 4.99 -21.21 8.20
N ILE A 112 5.05 -22.42 7.65
CA ILE A 112 5.17 -22.64 6.20
C ILE A 112 3.94 -22.10 5.48
N ARG A 113 2.73 -22.41 5.96
CA ARG A 113 1.48 -21.91 5.36
C ARG A 113 1.40 -20.37 5.39
N ALA A 114 1.83 -19.75 6.49
CA ALA A 114 1.87 -18.30 6.59
C ALA A 114 2.83 -17.69 5.56
N GLN A 115 4.01 -18.29 5.40
CA GLN A 115 5.00 -17.86 4.40
C GLN A 115 4.47 -18.03 2.96
N GLU A 116 3.90 -19.18 2.62
CA GLU A 116 3.32 -19.43 1.30
C GLU A 116 2.22 -18.43 0.95
N ASN A 117 1.36 -18.07 1.92
CA ASN A 117 0.32 -17.07 1.71
C ASN A 117 0.90 -15.66 1.52
N ALA A 118 1.99 -15.32 2.21
CA ALA A 118 2.71 -14.07 2.00
C ALA A 118 3.31 -14.01 0.58
N ASP A 119 3.94 -15.08 0.14
CA ASP A 119 4.58 -15.18 -1.19
C ASP A 119 3.52 -15.14 -2.32
N LYS A 120 2.36 -15.79 -2.12
CA LYS A 120 1.20 -15.69 -3.02
C LYS A 120 0.67 -14.26 -3.16
N LEU A 121 0.60 -13.51 -2.06
CA LEU A 121 0.14 -12.12 -2.11
C LEU A 121 1.06 -11.23 -2.94
N LEU A 122 2.36 -11.49 -2.91
CA LEU A 122 3.34 -10.78 -3.73
C LEU A 122 3.36 -11.23 -5.20
N GLY A 123 2.64 -12.31 -5.54
CA GLY A 123 2.61 -12.85 -6.89
C GLY A 123 3.86 -13.63 -7.28
N LEU A 124 4.68 -14.10 -6.33
CA LEU A 124 5.89 -14.88 -6.63
C LEU A 124 5.60 -16.18 -7.40
N PHE A 125 4.37 -16.70 -7.29
CA PHE A 125 3.93 -17.91 -7.98
C PHE A 125 3.10 -17.62 -9.24
N GLU A 126 2.84 -16.35 -9.56
CA GLU A 126 2.19 -16.00 -10.81
C GLU A 126 3.20 -16.18 -11.95
N ALA A 127 2.82 -16.94 -12.98
CA ALA A 127 3.65 -17.08 -14.16
C ALA A 127 3.87 -15.68 -14.77
N GLU A 128 5.14 -15.30 -14.96
CA GLU A 128 5.47 -14.07 -15.67
C GLU A 128 4.72 -14.06 -16.99
N LYS A 129 3.80 -13.10 -17.15
CA LYS A 129 3.11 -12.92 -18.42
C LYS A 129 4.17 -12.56 -19.45
N THR A 130 4.51 -13.52 -20.28
CA THR A 130 5.35 -13.33 -21.44
C THR A 130 4.71 -12.24 -22.29
N VAL A 131 5.38 -11.10 -22.41
CA VAL A 131 4.89 -9.90 -23.11
C VAL A 131 4.75 -10.14 -24.63
N LEU A 132 5.34 -11.22 -25.12
CA LEU A 132 5.25 -11.65 -26.50
C LEU A 132 3.90 -12.31 -26.75
N ASP A 133 2.94 -11.55 -27.29
CA ASP A 133 1.76 -12.13 -27.92
C ASP A 133 2.19 -12.83 -29.23
N PRO A 134 2.17 -14.17 -29.31
CA PRO A 134 2.58 -14.88 -30.52
C PRO A 134 1.70 -14.50 -31.73
N LYS A 135 0.48 -14.01 -31.47
CA LYS A 135 -0.44 -13.59 -32.52
C LYS A 135 -0.06 -12.25 -33.15
N ALA A 136 0.69 -11.40 -32.44
CA ALA A 136 1.20 -10.15 -33.01
C ALA A 136 2.21 -10.42 -34.15
N PHE A 137 2.95 -11.52 -34.08
CA PHE A 137 3.86 -11.97 -35.15
C PHE A 137 3.13 -12.62 -36.34
N LEU A 138 1.86 -12.98 -36.17
CA LEU A 138 1.05 -13.62 -37.22
C LEU A 138 0.20 -12.62 -38.00
N ILE A 139 0.20 -11.33 -37.63
CA ILE A 139 -0.45 -10.30 -38.43
C ILE A 139 0.40 -10.10 -39.69
N PRO A 140 -0.08 -10.50 -40.87
CA PRO A 140 0.66 -10.27 -42.10
C PRO A 140 0.79 -8.76 -42.30
N VAL A 141 2.03 -8.27 -42.38
CA VAL A 141 2.28 -6.90 -42.79
C VAL A 141 1.84 -6.80 -44.25
N PRO A 142 0.86 -5.95 -44.59
CA PRO A 142 0.49 -5.75 -45.98
C PRO A 142 1.70 -5.11 -46.68
N MET A 143 2.43 -5.93 -47.44
CA MET A 143 3.44 -5.44 -48.36
C MET A 143 2.73 -5.05 -49.65
N ASP A 144 2.41 -3.77 -49.78
CA ASP A 144 1.87 -3.21 -51.01
C ASP A 144 3.02 -3.01 -52.01
N PHE A 145 3.10 -3.90 -52.99
CA PHE A 145 4.03 -3.76 -54.10
C PHE A 145 3.38 -2.89 -55.20
N SER A 146 3.76 -1.62 -55.24
CA SER A 146 3.38 -0.72 -56.34
C SER A 146 4.41 -0.78 -57.47
N THR A 147 3.94 -0.78 -58.72
CA THR A 147 4.77 -0.66 -59.94
C THR A 147 4.86 0.77 -60.46
N ASP A 148 4.24 1.73 -59.76
CA ASP A 148 4.27 3.14 -60.12
C ASP A 148 5.53 3.83 -59.56
N PRO A 149 6.43 4.38 -60.42
CA PRO A 149 7.66 5.05 -59.98
C PRO A 149 7.44 6.35 -59.18
N ALA A 150 6.20 6.85 -59.08
CA ALA A 150 5.88 7.96 -58.18
C ALA A 150 5.83 7.53 -56.70
N VAL A 151 5.34 6.32 -56.40
CA VAL A 151 5.19 5.80 -55.03
C VAL A 151 6.54 5.47 -54.39
N LEU A 152 7.52 5.07 -55.20
CA LEU A 152 8.91 4.86 -54.76
C LEU A 152 9.57 6.14 -54.24
N ARG A 153 9.26 7.30 -54.81
CA ARG A 153 9.82 8.59 -54.38
C ARG A 153 9.23 9.08 -53.06
N GLU A 154 8.00 8.69 -52.75
CA GLU A 154 7.38 8.95 -51.45
C GLU A 154 7.99 8.07 -50.36
N GLN A 155 8.30 6.80 -50.65
CA GLN A 155 8.96 5.89 -49.70
C GLN A 155 10.43 6.25 -49.43
N GLU A 156 11.15 6.87 -50.38
CA GLU A 156 12.49 7.41 -50.11
C GLU A 156 12.47 8.63 -49.16
N SER A 157 11.30 9.23 -48.92
CA SER A 157 11.13 10.37 -48.02
C SER A 157 10.72 10.02 -46.59
N THR A 158 10.54 8.73 -46.26
CA THR A 158 10.45 8.33 -44.85
C THR A 158 11.80 8.59 -44.22
N GLU A 159 11.85 9.66 -43.43
CA GLU A 159 13.01 10.11 -42.67
C GLU A 159 13.59 8.95 -41.87
N ASP A 160 14.89 8.71 -42.03
CA ASP A 160 15.68 7.95 -41.06
C ASP A 160 15.50 8.67 -39.72
N THR A 161 14.62 8.14 -38.86
CA THR A 161 14.59 8.54 -37.46
C THR A 161 15.89 8.07 -36.84
N ASP A 162 16.83 9.00 -36.68
CA ASP A 162 18.01 8.83 -35.84
C ASP A 162 17.53 8.46 -34.43
N TYR A 163 17.84 7.24 -34.01
CA TYR A 163 17.63 6.84 -32.62
C TYR A 163 18.69 7.56 -31.77
N GLU A 164 18.25 8.48 -30.92
CA GLU A 164 19.11 9.00 -29.86
C GLU A 164 19.45 7.84 -28.91
N ASP A 165 20.74 7.50 -28.85
CA ASP A 165 21.27 6.62 -27.81
C ASP A 165 20.97 7.24 -26.45
N VAL A 166 20.03 6.64 -25.73
CA VAL A 166 19.77 6.98 -24.33
C VAL A 166 20.92 6.41 -23.52
N SER A 167 22.05 7.11 -23.49
CA SER A 167 23.14 6.79 -22.58
C SER A 167 22.67 7.07 -21.15
N ASP A 168 22.61 6.01 -20.36
CA ASP A 168 22.46 6.04 -18.92
C ASP A 168 23.51 6.97 -18.29
N GLU A 169 23.12 8.18 -17.90
CA GLU A 169 23.86 8.93 -16.88
C GLU A 169 23.26 8.59 -15.53
N ALA A 170 23.93 7.62 -14.90
CA ALA A 170 23.89 7.41 -13.47
C ALA A 170 24.47 8.63 -12.74
N GLU A 171 23.67 9.21 -11.84
CA GLU A 171 24.14 9.80 -10.57
C GLU A 171 23.18 9.43 -9.44
#